data_AF-A0A1C6CKM4-F1
#
_entry.id   AF-A0A1C6CKM4-F1
#
_cell.length_a   1.000
_cell.length_b   1.000
_cell.length_c   1.000
_cell.angle_alpha   90.00
_cell.angle_beta   90.00
_cell.angle_gamma   90.00
#
_symmetry.space_group_name_H-M   'P 1'
#
loop_
_entity.id
_entity.type
_entity.pdbx_description
1 polymer ?
#
loop_
_entity_poly.entity_id
_entity_poly.type
_entity_poly.pdbx_seq_one_letter_code
_entity_poly.pdbx_strand_id
1 'polypeptide(L)'
;MRIVTIPGADVCACCGTHTRTTGQVGQIKILASENYKGGVRLSVVCGQRALLAAQAMRQRQAEIGALLSAKADQTAVAVHRVYDEYTALKFTHFGVCSQLFDALAQLANPGEDAIRTVPGLDPDGLHRLAVRLTEATTGLCAALTPTEKGTGYCIAQADGDVRALTKALNAALNGRGGGKPGICQGSCAAAPEQVEEFLREQNR
;
A
#
# COMPACT_ATOMS: atom_id res chain seq x y z
N MET A 1 -8.96 -35.17 49.45
CA MET A 1 -8.30 -35.20 48.12
C MET A 1 -9.17 -36.04 47.18
N ARG A 2 -9.57 -35.52 46.01
CA ARG A 2 -10.36 -36.28 45.01
C ARG A 2 -9.46 -36.66 43.84
N ILE A 3 -9.38 -37.95 43.56
CA ILE A 3 -8.65 -38.49 42.41
C ILE A 3 -9.65 -38.76 41.29
N VAL A 4 -9.34 -38.30 40.08
CA VAL A 4 -10.10 -38.56 38.87
C VAL A 4 -9.24 -39.40 37.94
N THR A 5 -9.79 -40.52 37.48
CA THR A 5 -9.13 -41.44 36.57
C THR A 5 -9.88 -41.43 35.24
N ILE A 6 -9.16 -41.14 34.16
CA ILE A 6 -9.58 -41.35 32.78
C ILE A 6 -8.83 -42.58 32.29
N PRO A 7 -9.46 -43.78 32.26
CA PRO A 7 -8.78 -45.03 31.98
C PRO A 7 -8.00 -44.99 30.67
N GLY A 8 -6.73 -45.40 30.71
CA GLY A 8 -5.84 -45.42 29.55
C GLY A 8 -5.34 -44.05 29.09
N ALA A 9 -5.70 -42.95 29.76
CA ALA A 9 -5.28 -41.60 29.38
C ALA A 9 -4.58 -40.84 30.52
N ASP A 10 -5.22 -40.68 31.68
CA ASP A 10 -4.70 -39.83 32.76
C ASP A 10 -5.27 -40.21 34.14
N VAL A 11 -4.50 -39.93 35.21
CA VAL A 11 -4.97 -39.97 36.60
C VAL A 11 -4.44 -38.72 37.31
N CYS A 12 -5.35 -37.84 37.72
CA CYS A 12 -4.98 -36.58 38.34
C CYS A 12 -5.83 -36.25 39.57
N ALA A 13 -5.27 -35.44 40.46
CA ALA A 13 -6.01 -34.86 41.57
C ALA A 13 -6.81 -33.65 41.07
N CYS A 14 -8.14 -33.79 40.96
CA CYS A 14 -9.00 -32.73 40.44
C CYS A 14 -10.32 -32.65 41.24
N CYS A 15 -10.70 -31.43 41.61
CA CYS A 15 -11.97 -31.13 42.29
C CYS A 15 -13.03 -30.55 41.33
N GLY A 16 -12.73 -30.44 40.03
CA GLY A 16 -13.62 -29.89 39.02
C GLY A 16 -14.85 -30.75 38.73
N THR A 17 -15.74 -30.21 37.91
CA THR A 17 -16.85 -30.97 37.33
C THR A 17 -16.35 -31.78 36.14
N HIS A 18 -16.76 -33.04 36.08
CA HIS A 18 -16.36 -33.97 35.03
C HIS A 18 -17.59 -34.54 34.36
N THR A 19 -17.49 -34.79 33.06
CA THR A 19 -18.48 -35.59 32.34
C THR A 19 -18.38 -37.06 32.79
N ARG A 20 -19.44 -37.83 32.58
CA ARG A 20 -19.49 -39.25 32.94
C ARG A 20 -18.68 -40.12 31.97
N THR A 21 -18.61 -39.72 30.70
CA THR A 21 -17.77 -40.37 29.69
C THR A 21 -17.01 -39.32 28.88
N THR A 22 -15.90 -39.71 28.25
CA THR A 22 -15.09 -38.82 27.40
C THR A 22 -15.85 -38.36 26.16
N GLY A 23 -16.74 -39.19 25.62
CA GLY A 23 -17.57 -38.84 24.46
C GLY A 23 -18.48 -37.62 24.69
N GLN A 24 -18.86 -37.33 25.94
CA GLN A 24 -19.67 -36.15 26.27
C GLN A 24 -18.90 -34.82 26.13
N VAL A 25 -17.56 -34.85 26.10
CA VAL A 25 -16.73 -33.67 25.80
C VAL A 25 -16.91 -33.25 24.33
N GLY A 26 -17.22 -34.19 23.44
CA GLY A 26 -17.39 -33.95 22.02
C GLY A 26 -16.07 -33.65 21.30
N GLN A 27 -16.16 -32.87 20.21
CA GLN A 27 -14.98 -32.46 19.44
C GLN A 27 -14.02 -31.65 20.31
N ILE A 28 -12.72 -31.90 20.16
CA ILE A 28 -11.65 -31.06 20.71
C ILE A 28 -10.93 -30.41 19.53
N LYS A 29 -10.74 -29.09 19.58
CA LYS A 29 -10.08 -28.32 18.54
C LYS A 29 -8.97 -27.48 19.15
N ILE A 30 -7.75 -27.70 18.66
CA ILE A 30 -6.61 -26.82 18.92
C ILE A 30 -6.72 -25.63 17.96
N LEU A 31 -6.79 -24.43 18.53
CA LEU A 31 -6.90 -23.16 17.80
C LEU A 31 -5.53 -22.53 17.55
N ALA A 32 -4.62 -22.64 18.51
CA ALA A 32 -3.26 -22.13 18.40
C ALA A 32 -2.30 -22.99 19.22
N SER A 33 -1.05 -23.00 18.78
CA SER A 33 0.09 -23.60 19.47
C SER A 33 1.24 -22.60 19.41
N GLU A 34 1.74 -22.18 20.56
CA GLU A 34 2.79 -21.17 20.65
C GLU A 34 3.87 -21.58 21.67
N ASN A 35 5.12 -21.22 21.39
CA ASN A 35 6.22 -21.44 22.32
C ASN A 35 6.05 -20.49 23.52
N TYR A 36 6.13 -21.03 24.74
CA TYR A 36 5.95 -20.25 25.96
C TYR A 36 6.88 -20.74 27.07
N LYS A 37 7.80 -19.88 27.51
CA LYS A 37 8.73 -20.10 28.65
C LYS A 37 9.40 -21.48 28.65
N GLY A 38 9.94 -21.88 27.50
CA GLY A 38 10.63 -23.18 27.35
C GLY A 38 9.70 -24.39 27.16
N GLY A 39 8.39 -24.18 27.08
CA GLY A 39 7.39 -25.19 26.70
C GLY A 39 6.46 -24.71 25.59
N VAL A 40 5.31 -25.39 25.46
CA VAL A 40 4.26 -25.06 24.47
C VAL A 40 2.98 -24.71 25.20
N ARG A 41 2.34 -23.61 24.78
CA ARG A 41 0.98 -23.25 25.17
C ARG A 41 0.03 -23.60 24.04
N LEU A 42 -1.03 -24.35 24.37
CA LEU A 42 -2.11 -24.68 23.45
C LEU A 42 -3.37 -23.90 23.83
N SER A 43 -3.98 -23.25 22.84
CA SER A 43 -5.34 -22.70 22.96
C SER A 43 -6.32 -23.73 22.44
N VAL A 44 -7.14 -24.29 23.31
CA VAL A 44 -8.03 -25.43 22.99
C VAL A 44 -9.47 -25.11 23.35
N VAL A 45 -10.40 -25.47 22.46
CA VAL A 45 -11.84 -25.46 22.72
C VAL A 45 -12.42 -26.86 22.52
N CYS A 46 -13.53 -27.15 23.21
CA CYS A 46 -14.21 -28.44 23.12
C CYS A 46 -15.74 -28.29 22.99
N GLY A 47 -16.40 -29.38 22.60
CA GLY A 47 -17.85 -29.47 22.46
C GLY A 47 -18.41 -28.46 21.47
N GLN A 48 -19.50 -27.79 21.85
CA GLN A 48 -20.14 -26.77 21.01
C GLN A 48 -19.19 -25.64 20.61
N ARG A 49 -18.25 -25.26 21.48
CA ARG A 49 -17.27 -24.20 21.17
C ARG A 49 -16.33 -24.62 20.03
N ALA A 50 -15.96 -25.90 19.97
CA ALA A 50 -15.16 -26.44 18.88
C ALA A 50 -15.92 -26.45 17.56
N LEU A 51 -17.20 -26.85 17.58
CA LEU A 51 -18.08 -26.82 16.40
C LEU A 51 -18.24 -25.40 15.86
N LEU A 52 -18.57 -24.43 16.72
CA LEU A 52 -18.71 -23.03 16.32
C LEU A 52 -17.41 -22.46 15.75
N ALA A 53 -16.27 -22.80 16.35
CA ALA A 53 -14.96 -22.39 15.82
C ALA A 53 -14.72 -22.98 14.41
N ALA A 54 -15.03 -24.25 14.18
CA ALA A 54 -14.89 -24.89 12.88
C ALA A 54 -15.83 -24.29 11.82
N GLN A 55 -17.08 -24.01 12.19
CA GLN A 55 -18.05 -23.34 11.30
C GLN A 55 -17.58 -21.93 10.93
N ALA A 56 -17.07 -21.15 11.90
CA ALA A 56 -16.52 -19.83 11.63
C ALA A 56 -15.28 -19.87 10.72
N MET A 57 -14.41 -20.89 10.86
CA MET A 57 -13.28 -21.10 9.95
C MET A 57 -13.77 -21.40 8.51
N ARG A 58 -14.79 -22.24 8.36
CA ARG A 58 -15.39 -22.55 7.05
C ARG A 58 -16.04 -21.31 6.42
N GLN A 59 -16.75 -20.53 7.21
CA GLN A 59 -17.41 -19.31 6.75
C GLN A 59 -16.38 -18.30 6.19
N ARG A 60 -15.29 -18.04 6.93
CA ARG A 60 -14.19 -17.19 6.44
C ARG A 60 -13.58 -17.71 5.13
N GLN A 61 -13.37 -19.03 5.02
CA GLN A 61 -12.87 -19.61 3.77
C GLN A 61 -13.84 -19.45 2.60
N ALA A 62 -15.15 -19.54 2.84
CA ALA A 62 -16.16 -19.30 1.81
C ALA A 62 -16.18 -17.83 1.37
N GLU A 63 -16.07 -16.88 2.30
CA GLU A 63 -15.97 -15.45 2.01
C GLU A 63 -14.73 -15.12 1.17
N ILE A 64 -13.56 -15.66 1.55
CA ILE A 64 -12.32 -15.51 0.77
C ILE A 64 -12.46 -16.14 -0.63
N GLY A 65 -13.03 -17.35 -0.71
CA GLY A 65 -13.29 -18.02 -1.97
C GLY A 65 -14.21 -17.21 -2.90
N ALA A 66 -15.25 -16.57 -2.35
CA ALA A 66 -16.14 -15.70 -3.12
C ALA A 66 -15.41 -14.46 -3.65
N LEU A 67 -14.60 -13.78 -2.83
CA LEU A 67 -13.81 -12.61 -3.23
C LEU A 67 -12.81 -12.94 -4.35
N LEU A 68 -12.19 -14.11 -4.27
CA LEU A 68 -11.15 -14.54 -5.21
C LEU A 68 -11.70 -15.34 -6.40
N SER A 69 -13.02 -15.58 -6.45
CA SER A 69 -13.66 -16.52 -7.39
C SER A 69 -12.95 -17.89 -7.42
N ALA A 70 -12.61 -18.41 -6.24
CA ALA A 70 -11.80 -19.61 -6.06
C ALA A 70 -12.51 -20.65 -5.19
N LYS A 71 -12.22 -21.93 -5.44
CA LYS A 71 -12.66 -23.03 -4.57
C LYS A 71 -11.96 -22.93 -3.21
N ALA A 72 -12.60 -23.45 -2.17
CA ALA A 72 -12.11 -23.34 -0.79
C ALA A 72 -10.72 -23.96 -0.57
N ASP A 73 -10.35 -24.98 -1.34
CA ASP A 73 -9.04 -25.65 -1.33
C ASP A 73 -7.99 -24.93 -2.20
N GLN A 74 -8.39 -23.92 -2.97
CA GLN A 74 -7.55 -23.17 -3.91
C GLN A 74 -7.36 -21.70 -3.53
N THR A 75 -7.85 -21.26 -2.36
CA THR A 75 -7.80 -19.85 -1.95
C THR A 75 -6.36 -19.34 -1.85
N ALA A 76 -5.41 -20.13 -1.35
CA ALA A 76 -4.01 -19.76 -1.29
C ALA A 76 -3.38 -19.55 -2.68
N VAL A 77 -3.66 -20.46 -3.63
CA VAL A 77 -3.18 -20.34 -5.02
C VAL A 77 -3.77 -19.09 -5.69
N ALA A 78 -5.06 -18.81 -5.44
CA ALA A 78 -5.71 -17.62 -5.96
C ALA A 78 -5.10 -16.32 -5.40
N VAL A 79 -4.71 -16.30 -4.12
CA VAL A 79 -3.98 -15.16 -3.54
C VAL A 79 -2.64 -14.94 -4.24
N HIS A 80 -1.85 -16.00 -4.47
CA HIS A 80 -0.59 -15.88 -5.19
C HIS A 80 -0.79 -15.35 -6.62
N ARG A 81 -1.78 -15.88 -7.34
CA ARG A 81 -2.12 -15.39 -8.68
C ARG A 81 -2.44 -13.89 -8.69
N VAL A 82 -3.26 -13.42 -7.75
CA VAL A 82 -3.58 -11.98 -7.63
C VAL A 82 -2.32 -11.15 -7.33
N TYR A 83 -1.43 -11.65 -6.48
CA TYR A 83 -0.17 -10.95 -6.18
C TYR A 83 0.76 -10.87 -7.39
N ASP A 84 0.86 -11.95 -8.17
CA ASP A 84 1.66 -12.01 -9.38
C ASP A 84 1.09 -11.07 -10.46
N GLU A 85 -0.23 -11.08 -10.68
CA GLU A 85 -0.93 -10.17 -11.58
C GLU A 85 -0.74 -8.70 -11.16
N TYR A 86 -0.87 -8.39 -9.87
CA TYR A 86 -0.64 -7.05 -9.33
C TYR A 86 0.81 -6.58 -9.56
N THR A 87 1.77 -7.48 -9.34
CA THR A 87 3.19 -7.18 -9.53
C THR A 87 3.51 -6.96 -11.01
N ALA A 88 2.99 -7.81 -11.91
CA ALA A 88 3.11 -7.63 -13.35
C ALA A 88 2.48 -6.31 -13.82
N LEU A 89 1.30 -5.97 -13.30
CA LEU A 89 0.62 -4.72 -13.63
C LEU A 89 1.41 -3.50 -13.18
N LYS A 90 2.06 -3.55 -12.01
CA LYS A 90 2.98 -2.50 -11.56
C LYS A 90 4.16 -2.29 -12.49
N PHE A 91 4.79 -3.37 -12.95
CA PHE A 91 5.89 -3.28 -13.91
C PHE A 91 5.43 -2.68 -15.24
N THR A 92 4.28 -3.13 -15.77
CA THR A 92 3.68 -2.56 -16.98
C THR A 92 3.36 -1.08 -16.80
N HIS A 93 2.75 -0.69 -15.68
CA HIS A 93 2.46 0.70 -15.34
C HIS A 93 3.73 1.55 -15.33
N PHE A 94 4.79 1.08 -14.67
CA PHE A 94 6.08 1.78 -14.65
C PHE A 94 6.68 1.94 -16.06
N GLY A 95 6.59 0.89 -16.88
CA GLY A 95 7.05 0.90 -18.27
C GLY A 95 6.28 1.90 -19.14
N VAL A 96 4.95 1.91 -19.05
CA VAL A 96 4.08 2.86 -19.77
C VAL A 96 4.32 4.29 -19.31
N CYS A 97 4.46 4.53 -18.00
CA CYS A 97 4.82 5.86 -17.48
C CYS A 97 6.18 6.32 -18.02
N SER A 98 7.17 5.42 -18.11
CA SER A 98 8.47 5.78 -18.68
C SER A 98 8.34 6.23 -20.14
N GLN A 99 7.61 5.48 -20.96
CA GLN A 99 7.36 5.83 -22.37
C GLN A 99 6.59 7.16 -22.50
N LEU A 100 5.61 7.39 -21.63
CA LEU A 100 4.88 8.65 -21.58
C LEU A 100 5.81 9.82 -21.24
N PHE A 101 6.69 9.66 -20.25
CA PHE A 101 7.62 10.71 -19.85
C PHE A 101 8.62 11.01 -20.97
N ASP A 102 9.13 9.99 -21.66
CA ASP A 102 9.97 10.16 -22.84
C ASP A 102 9.25 10.95 -23.95
N ALA A 103 8.00 10.59 -24.26
CA ALA A 103 7.21 11.28 -25.28
C ALA A 103 6.91 12.74 -24.89
N LEU A 104 6.57 13.00 -23.62
CA LEU A 104 6.29 14.36 -23.14
C LEU A 104 7.55 15.24 -23.14
N ALA A 105 8.72 14.65 -22.87
CA ALA A 105 10.01 15.34 -22.92
C ALA A 105 10.42 15.66 -24.37
N GLN A 106 10.14 14.78 -25.33
CA GLN A 106 10.39 15.04 -26.75
C GLN A 106 9.58 16.21 -27.33
N LEU A 107 8.47 16.59 -26.67
CA LEU A 107 7.68 17.77 -27.05
C LEU A 107 8.26 19.09 -26.51
N ALA A 108 9.31 19.06 -25.69
CA ALA A 108 9.98 20.26 -25.22
C ALA A 108 11.06 20.69 -26.23
N ASN A 109 11.08 21.97 -26.60
CA ASN A 109 12.18 22.51 -27.38
C ASN A 109 13.37 22.88 -26.47
N PRO A 110 14.62 22.80 -26.97
CA PRO A 110 15.78 23.22 -26.20
C PRO A 110 15.68 24.67 -25.72
N GLY A 111 15.82 24.88 -24.41
CA GLY A 111 15.81 26.20 -23.78
C GLY A 111 14.42 26.73 -23.43
N GLU A 112 13.35 26.05 -23.85
CA GLU A 112 11.97 26.40 -23.45
C GLU A 112 11.58 25.73 -22.14
N ASP A 113 10.66 26.36 -21.42
CA ASP A 113 10.05 25.77 -20.24
C ASP A 113 9.17 24.57 -20.59
N ALA A 114 9.25 23.54 -19.77
CA ALA A 114 8.48 22.32 -19.92
C ALA A 114 7.64 22.05 -18.67
N ILE A 115 6.41 22.55 -18.67
CA ILE A 115 5.41 22.25 -17.64
C ILE A 115 4.44 21.20 -18.19
N ARG A 116 4.24 20.09 -17.47
CA ARG A 116 3.39 18.97 -17.88
C ARG A 116 2.50 18.52 -16.74
N THR A 117 1.19 18.50 -16.99
CA THR A 117 0.20 17.95 -16.06
C THR A 117 -0.17 16.53 -16.47
N VAL A 118 0.08 15.57 -15.59
CA VAL A 118 -0.25 14.16 -15.80
C VAL A 118 -1.01 13.65 -14.56
N PRO A 119 -2.27 13.21 -14.71
CA PRO A 119 -3.07 12.73 -13.59
C PRO A 119 -2.59 11.37 -13.10
N GLY A 120 -2.75 11.13 -11.79
CA GLY A 120 -2.49 9.84 -11.17
C GLY A 120 -1.02 9.55 -10.89
N LEU A 121 -0.13 10.54 -11.02
CA LEU A 121 1.26 10.38 -10.60
C LEU A 121 1.37 10.39 -9.08
N ASP A 122 2.16 9.45 -8.56
CA ASP A 122 2.62 9.48 -7.19
C ASP A 122 3.88 10.38 -7.07
N PRO A 123 4.42 10.59 -5.85
CA PRO A 123 5.61 11.41 -5.69
C PRO A 123 6.82 10.94 -6.52
N ASP A 124 7.01 9.63 -6.68
CA ASP A 124 8.10 9.11 -7.52
C ASP A 124 7.88 9.42 -9.01
N GLY A 125 6.66 9.22 -9.51
CA GLY A 125 6.28 9.55 -10.88
C GLY A 125 6.46 11.03 -11.23
N LEU A 126 6.06 11.94 -10.32
CA LEU A 126 6.30 13.38 -10.47
C LEU A 126 7.79 13.70 -10.56
N HIS A 127 8.60 13.13 -9.67
CA HIS A 127 10.04 13.33 -9.65
C HIS A 127 10.68 12.83 -10.95
N ARG A 128 10.35 11.61 -11.39
CA ARG A 128 10.86 11.00 -12.62
C ARG A 128 10.50 11.81 -13.86
N LEU A 129 9.25 12.30 -13.97
CA LEU A 129 8.85 13.16 -15.08
C LEU A 129 9.65 14.47 -15.07
N ALA A 130 9.73 15.16 -13.93
CA ALA A 130 10.47 16.42 -13.82
C ALA A 130 11.95 16.25 -14.20
N VAL A 131 12.62 15.20 -13.71
CA VAL A 131 14.01 14.87 -14.10
C VAL A 131 14.09 14.60 -15.61
N ARG A 132 13.16 13.82 -16.17
CA ARG A 132 13.20 13.49 -17.59
C ARG A 132 13.01 14.72 -18.49
N LEU A 133 12.22 15.70 -18.05
CA LEU A 133 12.08 16.98 -18.74
C LEU A 133 13.39 17.79 -18.72
N THR A 134 14.13 17.79 -17.60
CA THR A 134 15.42 18.50 -17.52
C THR A 134 16.52 17.90 -18.42
N GLU A 135 16.36 16.66 -18.85
CA GLU A 135 17.26 16.03 -19.82
C GLU A 135 16.97 16.49 -21.27
N ALA A 136 15.78 17.04 -21.52
CA ALA A 136 15.36 17.53 -22.85
C ALA A 136 15.50 19.05 -23.03
N THR A 137 15.47 19.82 -21.94
CA THR A 137 15.59 21.29 -21.97
C THR A 137 16.31 21.85 -20.75
N THR A 138 16.96 23.01 -20.91
CA THR A 138 17.55 23.80 -19.83
C THR A 138 16.57 24.81 -19.20
N GLY A 139 15.36 24.94 -19.77
CA GLY A 139 14.29 25.77 -19.22
C GLY A 139 13.74 25.23 -17.90
N LEU A 140 12.80 25.98 -17.31
CA LEU A 140 12.10 25.55 -16.09
C LEU A 140 11.24 24.32 -16.42
N CYS A 141 11.45 23.23 -15.67
CA CYS A 141 10.69 22.00 -15.82
C CYS A 141 9.75 21.82 -14.63
N ALA A 142 8.50 21.43 -14.88
CA ALA A 142 7.59 21.05 -13.81
C ALA A 142 6.67 19.90 -14.23
N ALA A 143 6.54 18.93 -13.34
CA ALA A 143 5.53 17.89 -13.40
C ALA A 143 4.43 18.21 -12.38
N LEU A 144 3.17 18.15 -12.82
CA LEU A 144 1.99 18.42 -11.99
C LEU A 144 1.03 17.23 -12.03
N THR A 145 0.37 16.95 -10.91
CA THR A 145 -0.75 15.99 -10.85
C THR A 145 -1.88 16.55 -9.99
N PRO A 146 -3.14 16.54 -10.48
CA PRO A 146 -4.28 16.83 -9.63
C PRO A 146 -4.38 15.81 -8.48
N THR A 147 -4.84 16.29 -7.33
CA THR A 147 -5.11 15.53 -6.11
C THR A 147 -6.44 15.99 -5.53
N GLU A 148 -6.99 15.25 -4.56
CA GLU A 148 -8.25 15.65 -3.90
C GLU A 148 -8.21 17.03 -3.23
N LYS A 149 -7.02 17.51 -2.83
CA LYS A 149 -6.83 18.75 -2.06
C LYS A 149 -6.17 19.88 -2.84
N GLY A 150 -5.95 19.70 -4.16
CA GLY A 150 -5.24 20.65 -5.01
C GLY A 150 -4.27 19.92 -5.93
N THR A 151 -3.00 20.33 -5.97
CA THR A 151 -2.02 19.83 -6.95
C THR A 151 -0.74 19.35 -6.27
N GLY A 152 -0.30 18.13 -6.61
CA GLY A 152 1.06 17.68 -6.34
C GLY A 152 1.99 18.18 -7.45
N TYR A 153 3.17 18.67 -7.09
CA TYR A 153 4.12 19.23 -8.05
C TYR A 153 5.54 18.72 -7.79
N CYS A 154 6.32 18.62 -8.85
CA CYS A 154 7.78 18.58 -8.79
C CYS A 154 8.34 19.58 -9.80
N ILE A 155 9.17 20.51 -9.34
CA ILE A 155 9.78 21.57 -10.13
C ILE A 155 11.28 21.28 -10.18
N ALA A 156 11.88 21.38 -11.36
CA ALA A 156 13.28 21.12 -11.59
C ALA A 156 13.85 22.05 -12.65
N GLN A 157 15.15 22.29 -12.61
CA GLN A 157 15.87 23.01 -13.65
C GLN A 157 17.31 22.49 -13.71
N ALA A 158 17.78 22.16 -14.92
CA ALA A 158 19.17 21.73 -15.13
C ALA A 158 20.13 22.86 -14.70
N ASP A 159 21.07 22.54 -13.83
CA ASP A 159 22.06 23.47 -13.26
C ASP A 159 21.48 24.75 -12.60
N GLY A 160 20.18 24.75 -12.26
CA GLY A 160 19.47 25.87 -11.65
C GLY A 160 19.21 25.73 -10.15
N ASP A 161 18.61 26.77 -9.55
CA ASP A 161 18.11 26.73 -8.17
C ASP A 161 16.62 27.12 -8.11
N VAL A 162 15.75 26.11 -7.99
CA VAL A 162 14.29 26.28 -7.96
C VAL A 162 13.73 26.49 -6.55
N ARG A 163 14.57 26.58 -5.50
CA ARG A 163 14.10 26.71 -4.11
C ARG A 163 13.38 28.02 -3.85
N ALA A 164 13.89 29.12 -4.41
CA ALA A 164 13.26 30.43 -4.28
C ALA A 164 11.86 30.44 -4.93
N LEU A 165 11.76 29.92 -6.16
CA LEU A 165 10.50 29.76 -6.88
C LEU A 165 9.51 28.86 -6.12
N THR A 166 9.98 27.72 -5.62
CA THR A 166 9.16 26.80 -4.80
C THR A 166 8.62 27.49 -3.55
N LYS A 167 9.43 28.32 -2.89
CA LYS A 167 8.99 29.08 -1.71
C LYS A 167 7.93 30.11 -2.08
N ALA A 168 8.09 30.81 -3.21
CA ALA A 168 7.11 31.76 -3.71
C ALA A 168 5.79 31.07 -4.08
N LEU A 169 5.83 29.94 -4.78
CA LEU A 169 4.67 29.12 -5.11
C LEU A 169 3.94 28.65 -3.85
N ASN A 170 4.68 28.16 -2.85
CA ASN A 170 4.09 27.71 -1.60
C ASN A 170 3.40 28.86 -0.84
N ALA A 171 3.97 30.05 -0.86
CA ALA A 171 3.35 31.22 -0.23
C ALA A 171 2.08 31.68 -0.98
N ALA A 172 2.11 31.67 -2.31
CA ALA A 172 0.99 32.14 -3.14
C ALA A 172 -0.18 31.15 -3.19
N LEU A 173 0.10 29.85 -3.30
CA LEU A 173 -0.89 28.80 -3.56
C LEU A 173 -1.16 27.91 -2.33
N ASN A 174 -0.80 28.40 -1.14
CA ASN A 174 -0.95 27.68 0.13
C ASN A 174 -0.34 26.27 0.07
N GLY A 175 0.90 26.21 -0.40
CA GLY A 175 1.64 24.98 -0.63
C GLY A 175 2.64 24.64 0.46
N ARG A 176 3.07 23.37 0.43
CA ARG A 176 4.14 22.83 1.26
C ARG A 176 5.02 21.92 0.41
N GLY A 177 6.33 22.10 0.53
CA GLY A 177 7.31 21.37 -0.25
C GLY A 177 8.71 21.94 -0.10
N GLY A 178 9.67 21.27 -0.72
CA GLY A 178 11.07 21.67 -0.74
C GLY A 178 11.95 20.62 -1.42
N GLY A 179 13.26 20.83 -1.39
CA GLY A 179 14.21 19.93 -2.01
C GLY A 179 15.61 20.51 -2.10
N LYS A 180 16.35 20.04 -3.11
CA LYS A 180 17.72 20.46 -3.42
C LYS A 180 17.67 21.64 -4.41
N PRO A 181 18.79 22.35 -4.66
CA PRO A 181 18.80 23.48 -5.61
C PRO A 181 18.15 23.14 -6.95
N GLY A 182 18.59 22.10 -7.65
CA GLY A 182 18.06 21.76 -8.98
C GLY A 182 16.68 21.09 -9.00
N ILE A 183 16.11 20.72 -7.84
CA ILE A 183 14.81 20.02 -7.80
C ILE A 183 14.10 20.14 -6.46
N CYS A 184 12.83 20.53 -6.51
CA CYS A 184 11.94 20.64 -5.37
C CYS A 184 10.63 19.91 -5.63
N GLN A 185 10.02 19.41 -4.56
CA GLN A 185 8.76 18.68 -4.64
C GLN A 185 7.82 19.05 -3.50
N GLY A 186 6.52 19.03 -3.78
CA GLY A 186 5.51 19.37 -2.79
C GLY A 186 4.08 19.24 -3.30
N SER A 187 3.18 19.91 -2.59
CA SER A 187 1.77 20.01 -2.95
C SER A 187 1.20 21.36 -2.53
N CYS A 188 0.20 21.86 -3.25
CA CYS A 188 -0.49 23.12 -2.97
C CYS A 188 -2.00 23.00 -3.11
N ALA A 189 -2.74 23.92 -2.48
CA ALA A 189 -4.20 23.92 -2.46
C ALA A 189 -4.80 24.72 -3.64
N ALA A 190 -4.24 24.52 -4.83
CA ALA A 190 -4.63 25.18 -6.08
C ALA A 190 -4.79 24.15 -7.20
N ALA A 191 -5.58 24.46 -8.21
CA ALA A 191 -5.75 23.62 -9.39
C ALA A 191 -4.48 23.62 -10.27
N PRO A 192 -4.21 22.54 -11.04
CA PRO A 192 -3.00 22.45 -11.85
C PRO A 192 -2.81 23.64 -12.81
N GLU A 193 -3.90 24.17 -13.35
CA GLU A 193 -3.90 25.31 -14.27
C GLU A 193 -3.39 26.59 -13.58
N GLN A 194 -3.77 26.81 -12.32
CA GLN A 194 -3.31 27.95 -11.52
C GLN A 194 -1.83 27.83 -11.16
N VAL A 195 -1.36 26.61 -10.92
CA VAL A 195 0.06 26.33 -10.67
C VAL A 195 0.87 26.57 -11.93
N GLU A 196 0.40 26.10 -13.08
CA GLU A 196 1.04 26.30 -14.37
C GLU A 196 1.12 27.79 -14.74
N GLU A 197 0.03 28.53 -14.56
CA GLU A 197 -0.02 29.98 -14.78
C GLU A 197 1.01 30.71 -13.91
N PHE A 198 1.03 30.41 -12.61
CA PHE A 198 2.00 30.98 -11.67
C PHE A 198 3.45 30.73 -12.10
N LEU A 199 3.77 29.51 -12.54
CA LEU A 199 5.13 29.14 -12.95
C LEU A 199 5.54 29.86 -14.24
N ARG A 200 4.62 30.05 -15.20
CA ARG A 200 4.89 30.78 -16.45
C ARG A 200 5.08 32.27 -16.24
N GLU A 201 4.37 32.88 -15.28
CA GLU A 201 4.49 34.31 -14.98
C GLU A 201 5.81 34.67 -14.30
N GLN A 202 6.32 33.80 -13.42
CA GLN A 202 7.55 34.05 -12.65
C GLN A 202 8.85 33.79 -13.44
N ASN A 203 8.75 33.17 -14.62
CA ASN A 203 9.91 32.90 -15.48
C ASN A 203 10.02 33.83 -16.70
N ARG A 204 9.19 34.89 -16.76
CA ARG A 204 9.32 36.03 -17.67
C ARG A 204 10.10 37.16 -17.02
#